data_AF-E7CA07-F1
#
_entry.id   AF-E7CA07-F1
#
_cell.length_a   1.000
_cell.length_b   1.000
_cell.length_c   1.000
_cell.angle_alpha   90.00
_cell.angle_beta   90.00
_cell.angle_gamma   90.00
#
_symmetry.space_group_name_H-M   'P 1'
#
loop_
_entity.id
_entity.type
_entity.pdbx_description
1 polymer ?
#
loop_
_entity_poly.entity_id
_entity_poly.type
_entity_poly.pdbx_seq_one_letter_code
_entity_poly.pdbx_strand_id
1 'polypeptide(L)'
;MSNSKNKNDEIEIISKELKNQNYKLLKLRKYIEKNFDYVGKDFSKRVREIYYDKKNKKSIYGTTTPEERQELAEEGIDLLSIPWVNKDN
;
A
#
# COMPACT_ATOMS: atom_id res chain seq x y z
N MET A 1 -24.68 19.65 31.14
CA MET A 1 -23.21 19.55 31.02
C MET A 1 -22.69 18.09 30.97
N SER A 2 -23.51 17.10 30.58
CA SER A 2 -23.13 15.67 30.70
C SER A 2 -22.73 14.98 29.39
N ASN A 3 -22.90 15.64 28.23
CA ASN A 3 -22.64 15.05 26.91
C ASN A 3 -21.17 15.19 26.42
N SER A 4 -20.37 16.00 27.10
CA SER A 4 -19.01 16.33 26.64
C SER A 4 -17.93 15.34 27.11
N LYS A 5 -18.16 14.63 28.23
CA LYS A 5 -17.19 13.66 28.77
C LYS A 5 -17.15 12.37 27.95
N ASN A 6 -18.32 11.77 27.65
CA ASN A 6 -18.40 10.56 26.81
C ASN A 6 -17.77 10.74 25.42
N LYS A 7 -17.93 11.92 24.82
CA LYS A 7 -17.40 12.21 23.49
C LYS A 7 -15.86 12.25 23.46
N ASN A 8 -15.24 12.67 24.56
CA ASN A 8 -13.78 12.72 24.67
C ASN A 8 -13.17 11.32 24.82
N ASP A 9 -13.82 10.44 25.61
CA ASP A 9 -13.37 9.06 25.81
C ASP A 9 -13.49 8.25 24.50
N GLU A 10 -14.57 8.44 23.73
CA GLU A 10 -14.75 7.84 22.40
C GLU A 10 -13.67 8.29 21.40
N ILE A 11 -13.35 9.59 21.37
CA ILE A 11 -12.29 10.15 20.52
C ILE A 11 -10.93 9.57 20.90
N GLU A 12 -10.65 9.40 22.20
CA GLU A 12 -9.40 8.80 22.67
C GLU A 12 -9.27 7.35 22.20
N ILE A 13 -10.34 6.55 22.31
CA ILE A 13 -10.39 5.16 21.82
C ILE A 13 -10.15 5.10 20.30
N ILE A 14 -10.84 5.92 19.52
CA ILE A 14 -10.65 5.99 18.06
C ILE A 14 -9.22 6.37 17.70
N SER A 15 -8.65 7.36 18.41
CA SER A 15 -7.26 7.78 18.18
C SER A 15 -6.26 6.67 18.44
N LYS A 16 -6.49 5.87 19.49
CA LYS A 16 -5.65 4.72 19.86
C LYS A 16 -5.76 3.61 18.82
N GLU A 17 -6.95 3.35 18.32
CA GLU A 17 -7.17 2.37 17.25
C GLU A 17 -6.49 2.81 15.95
N LEU A 18 -6.65 4.07 15.52
CA LEU A 18 -5.97 4.60 14.34
C LEU A 18 -4.44 4.53 14.45
N LYS A 19 -3.88 4.81 15.64
CA LYS A 19 -2.43 4.62 15.91
C LYS A 19 -2.01 3.16 15.73
N ASN A 20 -2.81 2.22 16.23
CA ASN A 20 -2.54 0.79 16.07
C ASN A 20 -2.59 0.35 14.60
N GLN A 21 -3.55 0.85 13.83
CA GLN A 21 -3.65 0.55 12.40
C GLN A 21 -2.47 1.15 11.61
N ASN A 22 -2.07 2.39 11.90
CA ASN A 22 -0.86 2.99 11.33
C ASN A 22 0.40 2.16 11.61
N TYR A 23 0.54 1.64 12.83
CA TYR A 23 1.66 0.77 13.19
C TYR A 23 1.67 -0.54 12.37
N LYS A 24 0.49 -1.14 12.13
CA LYS A 24 0.37 -2.32 11.25
C LYS A 24 0.74 -2.00 9.80
N LEU A 25 0.29 -0.86 9.27
CA LEU A 25 0.65 -0.41 7.92
C LEU A 25 2.16 -0.15 7.79
N LEU A 26 2.80 0.43 8.81
CA LEU A 26 4.26 0.60 8.84
C LEU A 26 5.00 -0.74 8.82
N LYS A 27 4.50 -1.75 9.54
CA LYS A 27 5.06 -3.12 9.48
C LYS A 27 4.92 -3.73 8.09
N LEU A 28 3.75 -3.61 7.47
CA LEU A 28 3.51 -4.09 6.11
C LEU A 28 4.45 -3.41 5.11
N ARG A 29 4.58 -2.08 5.19
CA ARG A 29 5.53 -1.30 4.39
C ARG A 29 6.96 -1.83 4.54
N LYS A 30 7.44 -2.01 5.77
CA LYS A 30 8.79 -2.56 6.03
C LYS A 30 8.98 -3.96 5.44
N TYR A 31 7.94 -4.79 5.49
CA TYR A 31 7.98 -6.12 4.87
C TYR A 31 8.11 -6.02 3.36
N ILE A 32 7.36 -5.13 2.70
CA ILE A 32 7.44 -4.91 1.24
C ILE A 32 8.82 -4.41 0.86
N GLU A 33 9.30 -3.33 1.52
CA GLU A 33 10.61 -2.74 1.27
C GLU A 33 11.76 -3.76 1.45
N LYS A 34 11.58 -4.79 2.29
CA LYS A 34 12.59 -5.83 2.55
C LYS A 34 12.55 -6.99 1.55
N ASN A 35 11.36 -7.35 1.05
CA ASN A 35 11.17 -8.58 0.25
C ASN A 35 10.95 -8.31 -1.25
N PHE A 36 10.66 -7.07 -1.64
CA PHE A 36 10.29 -6.71 -2.99
C PHE A 36 11.27 -5.66 -3.53
N ASP A 37 11.48 -5.66 -4.84
CA ASP A 37 12.36 -4.70 -5.50
C ASP A 37 11.58 -3.42 -5.84
N TYR A 38 12.11 -2.26 -5.44
CA TYR A 38 11.53 -0.97 -5.76
C TYR A 38 11.86 -0.57 -7.21
N VAL A 39 10.82 -0.40 -8.01
CA VAL A 39 10.96 -0.03 -9.44
C VAL A 39 10.44 1.38 -9.77
N GLY A 40 9.93 2.10 -8.77
CA GLY A 40 9.48 3.49 -8.93
C GLY A 40 8.40 3.65 -10.01
N LYS A 41 8.62 4.56 -10.95
CA LYS A 41 7.69 4.89 -12.05
C LYS A 41 7.66 3.85 -13.17
N ASP A 42 8.67 2.98 -13.25
CA ASP A 42 8.73 1.94 -14.29
C ASP A 42 7.86 0.72 -13.93
N PHE A 43 7.03 0.82 -12.89
CA PHE A 43 6.24 -0.30 -12.38
C PHE A 43 5.40 -0.97 -13.47
N SER A 44 4.67 -0.21 -14.27
CA SER A 44 3.81 -0.76 -15.33
C SER A 44 4.60 -1.61 -16.33
N LYS A 45 5.74 -1.10 -16.81
CA LYS A 45 6.62 -1.84 -17.71
C LYS A 45 7.15 -3.13 -17.07
N ARG A 46 7.64 -3.04 -15.83
CA ARG A 46 8.22 -4.19 -15.11
C ARG A 46 7.19 -5.26 -14.81
N VAL A 47 5.96 -4.88 -14.48
CA VAL A 47 4.85 -5.81 -14.27
C VAL A 47 4.58 -6.62 -15.54
N ARG A 48 4.51 -5.96 -16.71
CA ARG A 48 4.34 -6.66 -18.00
C ARG A 48 5.51 -7.60 -18.30
N GLU A 49 6.74 -7.14 -18.08
CA GLU A 49 7.94 -7.98 -18.24
C GLU A 49 7.82 -9.28 -17.43
N ILE A 50 7.42 -9.19 -16.15
CA ILE A 50 7.26 -10.35 -15.26
C ILE A 50 6.07 -11.23 -15.67
N TYR A 51 4.96 -10.63 -16.10
CA TYR A 51 3.76 -11.38 -16.50
C TYR A 51 4.02 -12.26 -17.72
N TYR A 52 4.75 -11.73 -18.72
CA TYR A 52 5.10 -12.49 -19.92
C TYR A 52 6.37 -13.36 -19.74
N ASP A 53 7.31 -12.96 -18.88
CA ASP A 53 8.51 -13.75 -18.57
C ASP A 53 8.19 -14.88 -17.58
N LYS A 54 7.92 -16.06 -18.12
CA LYS A 54 7.62 -17.28 -17.35
C LYS A 54 8.77 -17.78 -16.46
N LYS A 55 9.98 -17.19 -16.53
CA LYS A 55 11.16 -17.66 -15.80
C LYS A 55 11.56 -16.79 -14.62
N ASN A 56 11.22 -15.49 -14.61
CA ASN A 56 11.57 -14.59 -13.51
C ASN A 56 10.39 -14.36 -12.56
N LYS A 57 10.46 -14.96 -11.37
CA LYS A 57 9.53 -14.65 -10.26
C LYS A 57 10.05 -13.51 -9.39
N LYS A 58 10.37 -12.37 -10.00
CA LYS A 58 10.78 -11.19 -9.22
C LYS A 58 9.54 -10.50 -8.67
N SER A 59 9.51 -10.27 -7.37
CA SER A 59 8.42 -9.51 -6.73
C SER A 59 8.82 -8.04 -6.68
N ILE A 60 8.01 -7.18 -7.27
CA ILE A 60 8.30 -5.75 -7.42
C ILE A 60 7.21 -4.90 -6.77
N TYR A 61 7.57 -3.69 -6.37
CA TYR A 61 6.60 -2.67 -5.96
C TYR A 61 7.00 -1.30 -6.51
N GLY A 62 6.01 -0.44 -6.73
CA GLY A 62 6.25 0.86 -7.30
C GLY A 62 4.97 1.68 -7.42
N THR A 63 5.05 2.68 -8.29
CA THR A 63 3.99 3.65 -8.54
C THR A 63 3.59 3.59 -9.99
N THR A 64 2.30 3.75 -10.26
CA THR A 64 1.73 3.75 -11.61
C THR A 64 0.66 4.83 -11.69
N THR A 65 0.39 5.33 -12.88
CA THR A 65 -0.72 6.26 -13.09
C THR A 65 -2.07 5.52 -13.13
N PRO A 66 -3.20 6.22 -12.95
CA PRO A 66 -4.52 5.60 -13.11
C PRO A 66 -4.72 4.97 -14.50
N GLU A 67 -4.22 5.62 -15.55
CA GLU A 67 -4.32 5.15 -16.94
C GLU A 67 -3.54 3.85 -17.12
N GLU A 68 -2.27 3.82 -16.69
CA GLU A 68 -1.44 2.61 -16.76
C GLU A 68 -2.03 1.45 -15.95
N ARG A 69 -2.61 1.72 -14.77
CA ARG A 69 -3.31 0.70 -13.98
C ARG A 69 -4.48 0.11 -14.76
N GLN A 70 -5.24 0.95 -15.46
CA GLN A 70 -6.39 0.51 -16.24
C GLN A 70 -5.95 -0.38 -17.41
N GLU A 71 -4.91 0.01 -18.14
CA GLU A 71 -4.33 -0.81 -19.20
C GLU A 71 -3.89 -2.19 -18.69
N LEU A 72 -3.20 -2.23 -17.54
CA LEU A 72 -2.75 -3.49 -16.94
C LEU A 72 -3.92 -4.37 -16.54
N ALA A 73 -5.01 -3.80 -16.01
CA ALA A 73 -6.21 -4.55 -15.67
C ALA A 73 -6.91 -5.14 -16.92
N GLU A 74 -6.95 -4.39 -18.03
CA GLU A 74 -7.48 -4.85 -19.31
C GLU A 74 -6.65 -5.98 -19.93
N GLU A 75 -5.34 -5.98 -19.71
CA GLU A 75 -4.44 -7.08 -20.06
C GLU A 75 -4.63 -8.32 -19.15
N GLY A 76 -5.46 -8.23 -18.10
CA GLY A 76 -5.69 -9.30 -17.13
C GLY A 76 -4.62 -9.39 -16.05
N ILE A 77 -3.90 -8.29 -15.79
CA ILE A 77 -2.87 -8.20 -14.76
C ILE A 77 -3.45 -7.53 -13.51
N ASP A 78 -3.74 -8.33 -12.48
CA ASP A 78 -4.27 -7.84 -11.22
C ASP A 78 -3.19 -7.16 -10.36
N LEU A 79 -3.49 -5.94 -9.92
CA LEU A 79 -2.62 -5.15 -9.06
C LEU A 79 -3.22 -4.93 -7.67
N LEU A 80 -2.37 -4.99 -6.64
CA LEU A 80 -2.74 -4.63 -5.28
C LEU A 80 -2.33 -3.19 -4.98
N SER A 81 -3.28 -2.37 -4.51
CA SER A 81 -3.00 -1.02 -4.03
C SER A 81 -2.82 -1.04 -2.52
N ILE A 82 -1.68 -0.54 -2.04
CA ILE A 82 -1.33 -0.53 -0.62
C ILE A 82 -1.25 0.91 -0.14
N PRO A 83 -1.98 1.29 0.94
CA PRO A 83 -1.86 2.61 1.54
C PRO A 83 -0.42 2.87 2.00
N TRP A 84 0.24 3.85 1.38
CA TRP A 84 1.63 4.17 1.69
C TRP A 84 1.72 5.20 2.81
N VAL A 85 1.89 4.72 4.04
CA VAL A 85 2.02 5.57 5.22
C VAL A 85 3.45 6.13 5.33
N ASN A 86 3.57 7.42 5.63
CA ASN A 86 4.86 8.07 5.87
C ASN A 86 5.51 7.55 7.16
N LYS A 87 6.86 7.51 7.18
CA LYS A 87 7.63 7.05 8.34
C LYS A 87 7.73 8.11 9.45
N ASP A 88 7.45 9.37 9.12
CA ASP A 88 7.72 10.54 9.96
C ASP A 88 6.48 11.11 10.68
N ASN A 89 5.49 10.27 11.00
CA ASN A 89 4.27 10.69 11.71
C ASN A 89 4.40 10.56 13.23
#